data_AF-A0AAU9TZS6-F1
#
_entry.id   AF-A0AAU9TZS6-F1
#
_cell.length_a   1.000
_cell.length_b   1.000
_cell.length_c   1.000
_cell.angle_alpha   90.00
_cell.angle_beta   90.00
_cell.angle_gamma   90.00
#
_symmetry.space_group_name_H-M   'P 1'
#
loop_
_entity.id
_entity.type
_entity.pdbx_description
1 polymer ?
#
loop_
_entity_poly.entity_id
_entity_poly.type
_entity_poly.pdbx_seq_one_letter_code
_entity_poly.pdbx_strand_id
1 'polypeptide(L)'
;MNICVRTRFIRSNLVSNLCRLSTTPEIEQNEQVVLIDDTEDVQAKEAEIEQKRNKSRLTPAHYNIIHDKRPYEEPKCLAHLTVKYSRKMYGKYGVASGVNPSLCWPSKQEIQERKEFESVAFPYTIKEMMETVQKRRQEEKLKIDQREMEVAAKFAKLDQWKKELNDKINKKAAEVQSAKQKKERLVEEVRRHFGFTLDPRDARFQEMLAKREKEQKKLEKQERMQAKEKAMIAKLQQKNVEISDKSSQ
;
A
#
# COMPACT_ATOMS: atom_id res chain seq x y z
N MET A 1 16.03 33.88 -11.66
CA MET A 1 15.04 33.98 -10.57
C MET A 1 15.18 35.36 -9.98
N ASN A 2 14.23 36.25 -10.29
CA ASN A 2 14.35 37.69 -10.10
C ASN A 2 14.06 38.06 -8.64
N ILE A 3 15.06 38.62 -7.97
CA ILE A 3 14.98 39.13 -6.59
C ILE A 3 14.40 40.54 -6.68
N CYS A 4 13.15 40.69 -6.26
CA CYS A 4 12.43 41.96 -6.29
C CYS A 4 12.77 42.76 -5.02
N VAL A 5 13.73 43.69 -5.11
CA VAL A 5 14.04 44.64 -4.03
C VAL A 5 13.11 45.85 -4.18
N ARG A 6 12.13 45.99 -3.28
CA ARG A 6 11.31 47.20 -3.19
C ARG A 6 12.11 48.30 -2.50
N THR A 7 12.61 49.26 -3.27
CA THR A 7 13.16 50.53 -2.79
C THR A 7 12.05 51.40 -2.20
N ARG A 8 12.17 51.78 -0.92
CA ARG A 8 11.30 52.79 -0.31
C ARG A 8 11.76 54.17 -0.77
N PHE A 9 10.93 54.86 -1.54
CA PHE A 9 11.09 56.27 -1.86
C PHE A 9 10.98 57.11 -0.58
N ILE A 10 12.07 57.81 -0.24
CA ILE A 10 12.06 58.92 0.72
C ILE A 10 11.58 60.14 -0.07
N ARG A 11 10.38 60.63 0.22
CA ARG A 11 9.95 61.95 -0.27
C ARG A 11 10.47 63.01 0.68
N SER A 12 11.48 63.74 0.23
CA SER A 12 11.91 65.01 0.78
C SER A 12 10.85 66.07 0.45
N ASN A 13 10.17 66.59 1.47
CA ASN A 13 9.45 67.86 1.33
C ASN A 13 10.28 68.94 2.03
N LEU A 14 11.05 69.65 1.21
CA LEU A 14 11.53 71.00 1.52
C LEU A 14 10.50 72.02 1.02
N VAL A 15 10.61 73.24 1.56
CA VAL A 15 9.88 74.48 1.25
C VAL A 15 8.61 74.64 2.12
N SER A 16 8.46 75.64 2.99
CA SER A 16 8.86 77.04 2.88
C SER A 16 9.07 77.70 4.25
N ASN A 17 10.09 78.54 4.32
CA ASN A 17 10.24 79.59 5.31
C ASN A 17 9.12 80.62 5.15
N LEU A 18 8.39 80.89 6.23
CA LEU A 18 7.79 82.19 6.48
C LEU A 18 8.17 82.61 7.89
N CYS A 19 9.16 83.51 7.97
CA CYS A 19 9.44 84.28 9.16
C CYS A 19 8.18 85.07 9.54
N ARG A 20 7.66 84.87 10.74
CA ARG A 20 6.94 85.91 11.48
C ARG A 20 7.72 86.21 12.74
N LEU A 21 8.25 87.44 12.79
CA LEU A 21 8.76 88.08 13.99
C LEU A 21 7.57 88.62 14.82
N SER A 22 7.83 88.84 16.12
CA SER A 22 7.04 89.51 17.17
C SER A 22 5.99 88.61 17.86
N THR A 23 5.88 88.50 19.20
CA THR A 23 6.35 89.31 20.34
C THR A 23 6.48 88.37 21.56
N THR A 24 7.52 88.52 22.37
CA THR A 24 7.62 87.89 23.70
C THR A 24 6.73 88.65 24.69
N PRO A 25 5.70 88.05 25.32
CA PRO A 25 5.26 88.53 26.62
C PRO A 25 6.29 88.11 27.67
N GLU A 26 6.67 89.08 28.49
CA GLU A 26 7.61 88.95 29.60
C GLU A 26 7.21 87.78 30.51
N ILE A 27 8.17 86.91 30.78
CA ILE A 27 8.04 85.81 31.74
C ILE A 27 8.30 86.43 33.11
N GLU A 28 7.23 86.75 33.83
CA GLU A 28 7.31 86.93 35.28
C GLU A 28 7.70 85.58 35.87
N GLN A 29 8.89 85.55 36.46
CA GLN A 29 9.42 84.42 37.23
C GLN A 29 8.61 84.29 38.52
N ASN A 30 7.48 83.57 38.45
CA ASN A 30 6.89 82.98 39.64
C ASN A 30 7.68 81.72 39.98
N GLU A 31 8.76 81.90 40.74
CA GLU A 31 9.44 80.83 41.47
C GLU A 31 8.52 80.32 42.60
N GLN A 32 7.48 79.60 42.23
CA GLN A 32 6.89 78.61 43.11
C GLN A 32 7.66 77.31 42.89
N VAL A 33 8.47 76.98 43.89
CA VAL A 33 9.10 75.68 44.08
C VAL A 33 8.02 74.61 44.07
N VAL A 34 7.73 74.06 42.89
CA VAL A 34 6.93 72.83 42.76
C VAL A 34 7.88 71.69 43.06
N LEU A 35 7.76 71.19 44.29
CA LEU A 35 8.34 69.93 44.74
C LEU A 35 7.96 68.84 43.72
N ILE A 36 8.95 68.37 42.97
CA ILE A 36 8.81 67.28 42.00
C ILE A 36 8.78 65.99 42.82
N ASP A 37 7.59 65.56 43.21
CA ASP A 37 7.36 64.28 43.88
C ASP A 37 6.24 63.47 43.18
N ASP A 38 6.15 63.57 41.84
CA ASP A 38 5.00 63.05 41.08
C ASP A 38 5.40 62.23 39.82
N THR A 39 6.39 61.33 39.90
CA THR A 39 6.74 60.46 38.77
C THR A 39 5.56 59.61 38.29
N GLU A 40 4.66 59.24 39.20
CA GLU A 40 3.46 58.46 38.89
C GLU A 40 2.40 59.33 38.20
N ASP A 41 2.20 60.57 38.63
CA ASP A 41 1.20 61.45 37.99
C ASP A 41 1.64 61.92 36.60
N VAL A 42 2.95 62.04 36.34
CA VAL A 42 3.45 62.30 34.99
C VAL A 42 3.14 61.12 34.06
N GLN A 43 3.39 59.88 34.50
CA GLN A 43 3.05 58.68 33.73
C GLN A 43 1.53 58.56 33.49
N ALA A 44 0.71 58.89 34.49
CA ALA A 44 -0.73 58.92 34.35
C ALA A 44 -1.19 59.96 33.32
N LYS A 45 -0.66 61.19 33.39
CA LYS A 45 -0.93 62.26 32.40
C LYS A 45 -0.49 61.85 30.99
N GLU A 46 0.66 61.21 30.84
CA GLU A 46 1.14 60.71 29.55
C GLU A 46 0.23 59.60 28.99
N ALA A 47 -0.20 58.66 29.83
CA ALA A 47 -1.15 57.61 29.45
C ALA A 47 -2.50 58.19 29.00
N GLU A 48 -3.01 59.22 29.68
CA GLU A 48 -4.23 59.93 29.26
C GLU A 48 -4.06 60.62 27.90
N ILE A 49 -2.91 61.23 27.64
CA ILE A 49 -2.60 61.84 26.35
C ILE A 49 -2.54 60.78 25.25
N GLU A 50 -1.92 59.63 25.51
CA GLU A 50 -1.89 58.50 24.57
C GLU A 50 -3.29 57.96 24.26
N GLN A 51 -4.15 57.85 25.28
CA GLN A 51 -5.55 57.48 25.08
C GLN A 51 -6.28 58.47 24.18
N LYS A 52 -6.10 59.78 24.38
CA LYS A 52 -6.68 60.83 23.52
C LYS A 52 -6.12 60.80 22.08
N ARG A 53 -4.88 60.37 21.88
CA ARG A 53 -4.26 60.19 20.55
C ARG A 53 -4.84 58.99 19.81
N ASN A 54 -5.34 57.97 20.51
CA ASN A 54 -5.91 56.78 19.90
C ASN A 54 -7.26 57.07 19.22
N LYS A 55 -7.25 57.25 17.90
CA LYS A 55 -8.45 57.48 17.07
C LYS A 55 -9.02 56.21 16.43
N SER A 56 -8.48 55.03 16.76
CA SER A 56 -8.82 53.77 16.08
C SER A 56 -10.24 53.27 16.35
N ARG A 57 -10.91 53.78 17.40
CA ARG A 57 -12.22 53.29 17.91
C ARG A 57 -12.25 51.79 18.24
N LEU A 58 -11.08 51.14 18.31
CA LEU A 58 -10.96 49.73 18.69
C LEU A 58 -11.07 49.59 20.19
N THR A 59 -11.50 48.40 20.64
CA THR A 59 -11.36 48.04 22.06
C THR A 59 -9.87 47.99 22.44
N PRO A 60 -9.51 48.30 23.70
CA PRO A 60 -8.11 48.28 24.14
C PRO A 60 -7.41 46.94 23.83
N ALA A 61 -8.13 45.83 23.96
CA ALA A 61 -7.61 44.50 23.64
C ALA A 61 -7.27 44.32 22.15
N HIS A 62 -8.16 44.76 21.24
CA HIS A 62 -7.88 44.71 19.80
C HIS A 62 -6.76 45.67 19.41
N TYR A 63 -6.72 46.85 20.01
CA TYR A 63 -5.63 47.80 19.83
C TYR A 63 -4.29 47.18 20.23
N ASN A 64 -4.22 46.54 21.41
CA ASN A 64 -3.00 45.87 21.88
C ASN A 64 -2.56 44.73 20.94
N ILE A 65 -3.51 43.95 20.40
CA ILE A 65 -3.19 42.89 19.43
C ILE A 65 -2.51 43.45 18.18
N ILE A 66 -2.96 44.59 17.67
CA ILE A 66 -2.38 45.23 16.47
C ILE A 66 -0.98 45.78 16.75
N HIS A 67 -0.71 46.20 17.99
CA HIS A 67 0.56 46.78 18.40
C HIS A 67 1.50 45.77 19.07
N ASP A 68 1.24 44.47 18.89
CA ASP A 68 2.01 43.37 19.49
C ASP A 68 2.20 43.51 21.02
N LYS A 69 1.16 44.02 21.70
CA LYS A 69 1.07 44.11 23.16
C LYS A 69 0.10 43.06 23.71
N ARG A 70 0.23 42.77 25.01
CA ARG A 70 -0.66 41.83 25.71
C ARG A 70 -2.13 42.30 25.61
N PRO A 71 -3.06 41.46 25.09
CA PRO A 71 -4.44 41.90 24.83
C PRO A 71 -5.30 42.10 26.08
N TYR A 72 -5.13 41.24 27.08
CA TYR A 72 -5.94 41.26 28.29
C TYR A 72 -5.04 41.22 29.52
N GLU A 73 -5.24 42.16 30.42
CA GLU A 73 -4.60 42.17 31.74
C GLU A 73 -5.24 41.09 32.62
N GLU A 74 -6.58 41.05 32.67
CA GLU A 74 -7.33 40.04 33.42
C GLU A 74 -7.86 38.89 32.54
N PRO A 75 -7.96 37.67 33.09
CA PRO A 75 -8.50 36.52 32.36
C PRO A 75 -10.03 36.63 32.18
N LYS A 76 -10.47 36.93 30.96
CA LYS A 76 -11.91 37.01 30.61
C LYS A 76 -12.63 35.66 30.45
N CYS A 77 -11.91 34.57 30.21
CA CYS A 77 -12.50 33.25 30.02
C CYS A 77 -11.64 32.16 30.63
N LEU A 78 -12.22 30.98 30.88
CA LEU A 78 -11.52 29.85 31.48
C LEU A 78 -10.28 29.42 30.70
N ALA A 79 -10.30 29.57 29.38
CA ALA A 79 -9.14 29.28 28.54
C ALA A 79 -7.92 30.15 28.91
N HIS A 80 -8.11 31.39 29.36
CA HIS A 80 -7.02 32.28 29.77
C HIS A 80 -6.34 31.83 31.07
N LEU A 81 -7.03 31.05 31.89
CA LEU A 81 -6.49 30.49 33.13
C LEU A 81 -5.61 29.26 32.88
N THR A 82 -5.65 28.69 31.68
CA THR A 82 -4.88 27.49 31.37
C THR A 82 -3.39 27.77 31.20
N VAL A 83 -2.55 26.82 31.61
CA VAL A 83 -1.09 26.85 31.38
C VAL A 83 -0.78 27.02 29.89
N LYS A 84 -1.57 26.39 29.01
CA LYS A 84 -1.45 26.50 27.55
C LYS A 84 -1.58 27.94 27.07
N TYR A 85 -2.53 28.71 27.60
CA TYR A 85 -2.70 30.11 27.24
C TYR A 85 -1.53 30.96 27.72
N SER A 86 -1.08 30.78 28.97
CA SER A 86 0.08 31.49 29.51
C SER A 86 1.34 31.22 28.68
N ARG A 87 1.60 29.96 28.29
CA ARG A 87 2.70 29.58 27.39
C ARG A 87 2.57 30.27 26.01
N LYS A 88 1.35 30.36 25.47
CA LYS A 88 1.08 31.07 24.20
C LYS A 88 1.35 32.57 24.30
N MET A 89 0.95 33.20 25.40
CA MET A 89 1.19 34.64 25.64
C MET A 89 2.67 34.93 25.76
N TYR A 90 3.41 34.11 26.51
CA TYR A 90 4.87 34.23 26.60
C TYR A 90 5.55 34.00 25.25
N GLY A 91 5.11 33.01 24.47
CA GLY A 91 5.66 32.76 23.14
C GLY A 91 5.44 33.92 22.14
N LYS A 92 4.32 34.66 22.26
CA LYS A 92 4.01 35.78 21.36
C LYS A 92 4.63 37.11 21.80
N TYR A 93 4.57 37.42 23.10
CA TYR A 93 4.94 38.74 23.64
C TYR A 93 6.19 38.71 24.53
N GLY A 94 6.78 37.54 24.77
CA GLY A 94 7.98 37.38 25.60
C GLY A 94 7.78 37.84 27.04
N VAL A 95 8.80 38.50 27.59
CA VAL A 95 8.80 39.03 28.97
C VAL A 95 7.69 40.07 29.18
N ALA A 96 7.33 40.83 28.14
CA ALA A 96 6.25 41.82 28.21
C ALA A 96 4.86 41.20 28.50
N SER A 97 4.72 39.88 28.33
CA SER A 97 3.51 39.15 28.76
C SER A 97 3.34 39.10 30.27
N GLY A 98 4.42 39.28 31.06
CA GLY A 98 4.42 39.11 32.51
C GLY A 98 4.26 37.65 32.97
N VAL A 99 4.40 36.67 32.07
CA VAL A 99 4.33 35.25 32.40
C VAL A 99 5.71 34.73 32.83
N ASN A 100 5.75 33.97 33.92
CA ASN A 100 6.98 33.34 34.39
C ASN A 100 7.49 32.30 33.37
N PRO A 101 8.74 32.39 32.88
CA PRO A 101 9.27 31.49 31.87
C PRO A 101 9.41 30.04 32.34
N SER A 102 9.52 29.80 33.65
CA SER A 102 9.58 28.45 34.23
C SER A 102 8.33 27.62 33.89
N LEU A 103 7.17 28.27 33.75
CA LEU A 103 5.90 27.64 33.40
C LEU A 103 5.93 27.01 31.99
N CYS A 104 6.83 27.46 31.11
CA CYS A 104 6.99 26.90 29.77
C CYS A 104 7.58 25.50 29.76
N TRP A 105 8.29 25.12 30.81
CA TRP A 105 8.82 23.77 30.97
C TRP A 105 7.76 22.84 31.57
N PRO A 106 7.78 21.55 31.20
CA PRO A 106 6.88 20.56 31.79
C PRO A 106 7.22 20.32 33.26
N SER A 107 6.21 19.93 34.03
CA SER A 107 6.39 19.49 35.42
C SER A 107 7.09 18.12 35.46
N LYS A 108 7.68 17.77 36.61
CA LYS A 108 8.28 16.44 36.83
C LYS A 108 7.28 15.31 36.61
N GLN A 109 6.01 15.53 37.00
CA GLN A 109 4.90 14.59 36.78
C GLN A 109 4.60 14.43 35.28
N GLU A 110 4.43 15.54 34.55
CA GLU A 110 4.21 15.51 33.09
C GLU A 110 5.36 14.82 32.34
N ILE A 111 6.60 14.94 32.82
CA ILE A 111 7.76 14.24 32.26
C ILE A 111 7.66 12.72 32.49
N GLN A 112 7.25 12.29 33.69
CA GLN A 112 7.07 10.87 34.01
C GLN A 112 5.94 10.26 33.18
N GLU A 113 4.78 10.91 33.14
CA GLU A 113 3.65 10.50 32.30
C GLU A 113 4.03 10.38 30.83
N ARG A 114 4.82 11.34 30.32
CA ARG A 114 5.31 11.29 28.93
C ARG A 114 6.25 10.10 28.69
N LYS A 115 7.14 9.80 29.64
CA LYS A 115 8.05 8.65 29.53
C LYS A 115 7.29 7.32 29.56
N GLU A 116 6.26 7.21 30.40
CA GLU A 116 5.39 6.05 30.46
C GLU A 116 4.57 5.90 29.17
N PHE A 117 4.04 7.00 28.63
CA PHE A 117 3.36 6.97 27.34
C PHE A 117 4.30 6.51 26.22
N GLU A 118 5.54 7.03 26.18
CA GLU A 118 6.53 6.65 25.17
C GLU A 118 6.91 5.18 25.27
N SER A 119 7.12 4.65 26.49
CA SER A 119 7.46 3.24 26.68
C SER A 119 6.32 2.29 26.30
N VAL A 120 5.06 2.69 26.52
CA VAL A 120 3.89 1.88 26.19
C VAL A 120 3.53 1.98 24.70
N ALA A 121 3.51 3.20 24.14
CA ALA A 121 3.12 3.43 22.75
C ALA A 121 4.22 3.01 21.76
N PHE A 122 5.49 3.21 22.13
CA PHE A 122 6.66 2.98 21.29
C PHE A 122 7.70 2.12 22.04
N PRO A 123 7.40 0.82 22.25
CA PRO A 123 8.24 -0.04 23.09
C PRO A 123 9.59 -0.40 22.44
N TYR A 124 9.71 -0.32 21.12
CA TYR A 124 10.89 -0.77 20.39
C TYR A 124 11.81 0.38 20.02
N THR A 125 13.12 0.13 20.13
CA THR A 125 14.14 1.05 19.64
C THR A 125 14.22 0.98 18.11
N ILE A 126 14.65 2.07 17.46
CA ILE A 126 14.88 2.13 16.01
C ILE A 126 15.74 0.95 15.51
N LYS A 127 16.77 0.56 16.26
CA LYS A 127 17.65 -0.57 15.93
C LYS A 127 16.88 -1.90 15.88
N GLU A 128 16.04 -2.17 16.87
CA GLU A 128 15.23 -3.39 16.93
C GLU A 128 14.20 -3.41 15.80
N MET A 129 13.61 -2.26 15.46
CA MET A 129 12.74 -2.13 14.30
C MET A 129 13.49 -2.45 12.99
N MET A 130 14.74 -2.00 12.84
CA MET A 130 15.54 -2.33 11.67
C MET A 130 15.86 -3.83 11.60
N GLU A 131 16.22 -4.45 12.72
CA GLU A 131 16.50 -5.89 12.78
C GLU A 131 15.26 -6.74 12.44
N THR A 132 14.08 -6.36 12.97
CA THR A 132 12.84 -7.07 12.65
C THR A 132 12.48 -6.97 11.17
N VAL A 133 12.68 -5.80 10.55
CA VAL A 133 12.49 -5.62 9.10
C VAL A 133 13.51 -6.44 8.30
N GLN A 134 14.77 -6.49 8.73
CA GLN A 134 15.80 -7.30 8.07
C GLN A 134 15.45 -8.80 8.13
N LYS A 135 15.02 -9.31 9.29
CA LYS A 135 14.58 -10.71 9.46
C LYS A 135 13.40 -11.03 8.54
N ARG A 136 12.37 -10.17 8.51
CA ARG A 136 11.20 -10.35 7.61
C ARG A 136 11.60 -10.42 6.15
N ARG A 137 12.50 -9.54 5.68
CA ARG A 137 13.01 -9.56 4.30
C ARG A 137 13.77 -10.85 3.98
N GLN A 138 14.57 -11.35 4.93
CA GLN A 138 15.27 -12.62 4.77
C GLN A 138 14.29 -13.79 4.66
N GLU A 139 13.28 -13.85 5.53
CA GLU A 139 12.24 -14.88 5.48
C GLU A 139 11.43 -14.85 4.18
N GLU A 140 11.05 -13.67 3.71
CA GLU A 140 10.36 -13.50 2.42
C GLU A 140 11.22 -13.98 1.25
N LYS A 141 12.50 -13.61 1.25
CA LYS A 141 13.45 -14.07 0.23
C LYS A 141 13.57 -15.59 0.23
N LEU A 142 13.73 -16.21 1.41
CA LEU A 142 13.80 -17.67 1.52
C LEU A 142 12.53 -18.36 1.01
N LYS A 143 11.35 -17.79 1.27
CA LYS A 143 10.08 -18.33 0.72
C LYS A 143 10.00 -18.22 -0.79
N ILE A 144 10.48 -17.11 -1.37
CA ILE A 144 10.55 -16.93 -2.82
C ILE A 144 11.52 -17.95 -3.42
N ASP A 145 12.72 -18.07 -2.87
CA ASP A 145 13.74 -19.00 -3.34
C ASP A 145 13.23 -20.46 -3.29
N GLN A 146 12.58 -20.86 -2.20
CA GLN A 146 11.95 -22.20 -2.09
C GLN A 146 10.88 -22.42 -3.15
N ARG A 147 10.00 -21.44 -3.38
CA ARG A 147 8.98 -21.51 -4.42
C ARG A 147 9.60 -21.62 -5.81
N GLU A 148 10.64 -20.86 -6.09
CA GLU A 148 11.36 -20.91 -7.37
C GLU A 148 12.01 -22.27 -7.59
N MET A 149 12.64 -22.86 -6.56
CA MET A 149 13.18 -24.22 -6.61
C MET A 149 12.11 -25.27 -6.92
N GLU A 150 10.94 -25.19 -6.27
CA GLU A 150 9.83 -26.10 -6.55
C GLU A 150 9.28 -25.94 -7.97
N VAL A 151 9.13 -24.70 -8.44
CA VAL A 151 8.66 -24.40 -9.80
C VAL A 151 9.65 -24.93 -10.82
N ALA A 152 10.95 -24.71 -10.62
CA ALA A 152 12.00 -25.24 -11.49
C ALA A 152 11.97 -26.78 -11.57
N ALA A 153 11.80 -27.46 -10.42
CA ALA A 153 11.69 -28.92 -10.37
C ALA A 153 10.44 -29.44 -11.11
N LYS A 154 9.30 -28.74 -11.02
CA LYS A 154 8.08 -29.07 -11.77
C LYS A 154 8.24 -28.79 -13.26
N PHE A 155 8.90 -27.69 -13.61
CA PHE A 155 9.15 -27.30 -15.01
C PHE A 155 10.05 -28.32 -15.72
N ALA A 156 11.06 -28.86 -15.03
CA ALA A 156 11.90 -29.94 -15.58
C ALA A 156 11.10 -31.21 -15.94
N LYS A 157 10.01 -31.52 -15.22
CA LYS A 157 9.14 -32.68 -15.46
C LYS A 157 8.01 -32.39 -16.46
N LEU A 158 7.80 -31.13 -16.82
CA LEU A 158 6.66 -30.68 -17.61
C LEU A 158 6.67 -31.25 -19.02
N ASP A 159 7.83 -31.32 -19.67
CA ASP A 159 7.94 -31.87 -21.02
C ASP A 159 7.65 -33.37 -21.07
N GLN A 160 8.04 -34.11 -20.03
CA GLN A 160 7.66 -35.52 -19.87
C GLN A 160 6.14 -35.65 -19.76
N TRP A 161 5.49 -34.86 -18.88
CA TRP A 161 4.04 -34.90 -18.71
C TRP A 161 3.27 -34.53 -19.98
N LYS A 162 3.78 -33.55 -20.76
CA LYS A 162 3.20 -33.20 -22.06
C LYS A 162 3.27 -34.37 -23.05
N LYS A 163 4.42 -35.06 -23.12
CA LYS A 163 4.58 -36.24 -23.99
C LYS A 163 3.61 -37.34 -23.58
N GLU A 164 3.57 -37.70 -22.30
CA GLU A 164 2.66 -38.72 -21.78
C GLU A 164 1.18 -38.39 -22.04
N LEU A 165 0.80 -37.13 -21.93
CA LEU A 165 -0.56 -36.68 -22.24
C LEU A 165 -0.87 -36.81 -23.74
N ASN A 166 0.02 -36.33 -24.60
CA ASN A 166 -0.14 -36.43 -26.05
C ASN A 166 -0.20 -37.89 -26.51
N ASP A 167 0.62 -38.77 -25.93
CA ASP A 167 0.59 -40.20 -26.23
C ASP A 167 -0.75 -40.83 -25.84
N LYS A 168 -1.33 -40.44 -24.69
CA LYS A 168 -2.67 -40.89 -24.28
C LYS A 168 -3.76 -40.40 -25.22
N ILE A 169 -3.67 -39.14 -25.66
CA ILE A 169 -4.61 -38.56 -26.63
C ILE A 169 -4.51 -39.32 -27.96
N ASN A 170 -3.29 -39.54 -28.47
CA ASN A 170 -3.05 -40.23 -29.72
C ASN A 170 -3.53 -41.69 -29.69
N LYS A 171 -3.29 -42.41 -28.58
CA LYS A 171 -3.79 -43.78 -28.40
C LYS A 171 -5.31 -43.83 -28.44
N LYS A 172 -5.99 -42.95 -27.68
CA LYS A 172 -7.46 -42.88 -27.70
C LYS A 172 -7.99 -42.48 -29.08
N ALA A 173 -7.33 -41.54 -29.76
CA ALA A 173 -7.72 -41.16 -31.12
C ALA A 173 -7.58 -42.32 -32.10
N ALA A 174 -6.49 -43.09 -32.03
CA ALA A 174 -6.27 -44.28 -32.87
C ALA A 174 -7.29 -45.41 -32.57
N GLU A 175 -7.63 -45.63 -31.30
CA GLU A 175 -8.67 -46.58 -30.90
C GLU A 175 -10.04 -46.17 -31.46
N VAL A 176 -10.40 -44.88 -31.37
CA VAL A 176 -11.66 -44.37 -31.93
C VAL A 176 -11.66 -44.47 -33.46
N GLN A 177 -10.56 -44.14 -34.13
CA GLN A 177 -10.44 -44.24 -35.59
C GLN A 177 -10.52 -45.69 -36.06
N SER A 178 -9.81 -46.63 -35.42
CA SER A 178 -9.90 -48.04 -35.76
C SER A 178 -11.29 -48.62 -35.50
N ALA A 179 -11.98 -48.19 -34.44
CA ALA A 179 -13.36 -48.58 -34.18
C ALA A 179 -14.33 -48.03 -35.24
N LYS A 180 -14.14 -46.78 -35.71
CA LYS A 180 -14.90 -46.20 -36.83
C LYS A 180 -14.66 -46.99 -38.12
N GLN A 181 -13.40 -47.24 -38.48
CA GLN A 181 -13.05 -48.02 -39.68
C GLN A 181 -13.60 -49.44 -39.64
N LYS A 182 -13.56 -50.13 -38.48
CA LYS A 182 -14.16 -51.46 -38.34
C LYS A 182 -15.68 -51.42 -38.56
N LYS A 183 -16.37 -50.41 -38.00
CA LYS A 183 -17.81 -50.22 -38.20
C LYS A 183 -18.15 -49.87 -39.66
N GLU A 184 -17.38 -48.99 -40.29
CA GLU A 184 -17.55 -48.62 -41.70
C GLU A 184 -17.35 -49.82 -42.63
N ARG A 185 -16.31 -50.64 -42.41
CA ARG A 185 -16.08 -51.88 -43.16
C ARG A 185 -17.26 -52.86 -43.03
N LEU A 186 -17.75 -53.07 -41.80
CA LEU A 186 -18.94 -53.91 -41.54
C LEU A 186 -20.17 -53.39 -42.28
N VAL A 187 -20.42 -52.07 -42.22
CA VAL A 187 -21.55 -51.43 -42.89
C VAL A 187 -21.42 -51.54 -44.42
N GLU A 188 -20.23 -51.36 -44.98
CA GLU A 188 -19.97 -51.51 -46.42
C GLU A 188 -20.14 -52.94 -46.90
N GLU A 189 -19.66 -53.94 -46.16
CA GLU A 189 -19.86 -55.36 -46.50
C GLU A 189 -21.34 -55.72 -46.54
N VAL A 190 -22.11 -55.24 -45.56
CA VAL A 190 -23.57 -55.43 -45.55
C VAL A 190 -24.22 -54.71 -46.74
N ARG A 191 -23.81 -53.47 -47.06
CA ARG A 191 -24.29 -52.75 -48.25
C ARG A 191 -23.97 -53.49 -49.55
N ARG A 192 -22.78 -54.05 -49.69
CA ARG A 192 -22.37 -54.87 -50.86
C ARG A 192 -23.21 -56.13 -51.01
N HIS A 193 -23.62 -56.74 -49.90
CA HIS A 193 -24.48 -57.94 -49.93
C HIS A 193 -25.90 -57.64 -50.43
N PHE A 194 -26.45 -56.45 -50.12
CA PHE A 194 -27.78 -56.07 -50.58
C PHE A 194 -27.78 -55.44 -51.98
N GLY A 195 -26.71 -54.74 -52.38
CA GLY A 195 -26.57 -54.20 -53.74
C GLY A 195 -27.35 -52.90 -54.01
N PHE A 196 -28.04 -52.34 -53.00
CA PHE A 196 -28.73 -51.05 -53.05
C PHE A 196 -28.56 -50.29 -51.72
N THR A 197 -28.80 -48.97 -51.73
CA THR A 197 -28.64 -48.11 -50.54
C THR A 197 -29.77 -48.31 -49.54
N LEU A 198 -29.52 -49.13 -48.51
CA LEU A 198 -30.43 -49.33 -47.37
C LEU A 198 -30.13 -48.34 -46.23
N ASP A 199 -31.20 -47.88 -45.56
CA ASP A 199 -31.09 -47.03 -44.38
C ASP A 199 -30.62 -47.83 -43.15
N PRO A 200 -29.68 -47.31 -42.35
CA PRO A 200 -29.16 -48.01 -41.16
C PRO A 200 -30.21 -48.30 -40.06
N ARG A 201 -31.39 -47.70 -40.16
CA ARG A 201 -32.49 -47.85 -39.19
C ARG A 201 -33.44 -49.00 -39.54
N ASP A 202 -33.29 -49.62 -40.71
CA ASP A 202 -34.15 -50.72 -41.17
C ASP A 202 -33.86 -52.02 -40.38
N ALA A 203 -34.92 -52.75 -40.02
CA ALA A 203 -34.85 -54.00 -39.26
C ALA A 203 -34.05 -55.08 -40.00
N ARG A 204 -34.20 -55.18 -41.33
CA ARG A 204 -33.46 -56.16 -42.16
C ARG A 204 -31.96 -55.90 -42.17
N PHE A 205 -31.57 -54.63 -42.16
CA PHE A 205 -30.17 -54.21 -42.10
C PHE A 205 -29.55 -54.57 -40.74
N GLN A 206 -30.27 -54.32 -39.65
CA GLN A 206 -29.82 -54.62 -38.29
C GLN A 206 -29.67 -56.13 -38.05
N GLU A 207 -30.60 -56.96 -38.54
CA GLU A 207 -30.50 -58.42 -38.44
C GLU A 207 -29.27 -58.98 -39.15
N MET A 208 -28.97 -58.47 -40.35
CA MET A 208 -27.80 -58.92 -41.11
C MET A 208 -26.49 -58.40 -40.54
N LEU A 209 -26.46 -57.16 -40.04
CA LEU A 209 -25.32 -56.61 -39.31
C LEU A 209 -25.03 -57.46 -38.06
N ALA A 210 -26.07 -57.83 -37.29
CA ALA A 210 -25.94 -58.67 -36.10
C ALA A 210 -25.47 -60.10 -36.41
N LYS A 211 -25.84 -60.68 -37.56
CA LYS A 211 -25.32 -61.99 -38.01
C LYS A 211 -23.82 -61.90 -38.33
N ARG A 212 -23.40 -60.88 -39.07
CA ARG A 212 -22.00 -60.66 -39.45
C ARG A 212 -21.11 -60.30 -38.26
N GLU A 213 -21.59 -59.48 -37.33
CA GLU A 213 -20.89 -59.23 -36.06
C GLU A 213 -20.70 -60.50 -35.23
N LYS A 214 -21.70 -61.40 -35.18
CA LYS A 214 -21.58 -62.68 -34.48
C LYS A 214 -20.55 -63.60 -35.15
N GLU A 215 -20.47 -63.60 -36.47
CA GLU A 215 -19.48 -64.37 -37.23
C GLU A 215 -18.06 -63.83 -37.03
N GLN A 216 -17.84 -62.53 -37.19
CA GLN A 216 -16.53 -61.90 -36.95
C GLN A 216 -16.09 -62.08 -35.49
N LYS A 217 -17.02 -61.98 -34.51
CA LYS A 217 -16.71 -62.22 -33.10
C LYS A 217 -16.35 -63.68 -32.80
N LYS A 218 -16.87 -64.64 -33.57
CA LYS A 218 -16.47 -66.06 -33.45
C LYS A 218 -15.07 -66.29 -34.03
N LEU A 219 -14.78 -65.68 -35.18
CA LEU A 219 -13.45 -65.74 -35.82
C LEU A 219 -12.39 -65.07 -34.95
N GLU A 220 -12.63 -63.86 -34.46
CA GLU A 220 -11.70 -63.16 -33.54
C GLU A 220 -11.45 -63.97 -32.26
N LYS A 221 -12.46 -64.68 -31.74
CA LYS A 221 -12.27 -65.59 -30.59
C LYS A 221 -11.38 -66.78 -30.94
N GLN A 222 -11.58 -67.42 -32.09
CA GLN A 222 -10.76 -68.54 -32.54
C GLN A 222 -9.31 -68.11 -32.80
N GLU A 223 -9.11 -66.98 -33.47
CA GLU A 223 -7.79 -66.38 -33.68
C GLU A 223 -7.10 -66.02 -32.36
N ARG A 224 -7.85 -65.48 -31.39
CA ARG A 224 -7.32 -65.20 -30.04
C ARG A 224 -6.92 -66.47 -29.30
N MET A 225 -7.65 -67.58 -29.46
CA MET A 225 -7.28 -68.87 -28.87
C MET A 225 -6.02 -69.43 -29.54
N GLN A 226 -5.95 -69.41 -30.87
CA GLN A 226 -4.76 -69.86 -31.62
C GLN A 226 -3.52 -68.99 -31.33
N ALA A 227 -3.68 -67.67 -31.16
CA ALA A 227 -2.58 -66.78 -30.81
C ALA A 227 -2.05 -67.06 -29.39
N LYS A 228 -2.95 -67.40 -28.45
CA LYS A 228 -2.56 -67.85 -27.10
C LYS A 228 -1.82 -69.18 -27.13
N GLU A 229 -2.30 -70.15 -27.91
CA GLU A 229 -1.64 -71.45 -28.11
C GLU A 229 -0.24 -71.27 -28.71
N LYS A 230 -0.10 -70.46 -29.77
CA LYS A 230 1.20 -70.13 -30.37
C LYS A 230 2.14 -69.41 -29.40
N ALA A 231 1.63 -68.46 -28.60
CA ALA A 231 2.43 -67.79 -27.57
C ALA A 231 2.86 -68.74 -26.44
N MET A 232 2.04 -69.73 -26.11
CA MET A 232 2.36 -70.77 -25.12
C MET A 232 3.43 -71.72 -25.65
N ILE A 233 3.33 -72.15 -26.90
CA ILE A 233 4.34 -72.98 -27.59
C ILE A 233 5.67 -72.22 -27.70
N ALA A 234 5.65 -70.95 -28.07
CA ALA A 234 6.86 -70.12 -28.14
C ALA A 234 7.53 -69.97 -26.76
N LYS A 235 6.75 -69.80 -25.69
CA LYS A 235 7.27 -69.77 -24.31
C LYS A 235 7.85 -71.13 -23.87
N LEU A 236 7.25 -72.25 -24.30
CA LEU A 236 7.76 -73.59 -24.02
C LEU A 236 9.05 -73.88 -24.81
N GLN A 237 9.16 -73.41 -26.05
CA GLN A 237 10.38 -73.51 -26.86
C GLN A 237 11.51 -72.65 -26.29
N GLN A 238 11.24 -71.40 -25.88
CA GLN A 238 12.22 -70.56 -25.19
C GLN A 238 12.72 -71.21 -23.90
N LYS A 239 11.82 -71.78 -23.10
CA LYS A 239 12.21 -72.53 -21.90
C LYS A 239 13.02 -73.79 -22.20
N ASN A 240 12.70 -74.54 -23.26
CA ASN A 240 13.48 -75.71 -23.66
C ASN A 240 14.89 -75.34 -24.12
N VAL A 241 15.06 -74.22 -24.84
CA VAL A 241 16.37 -73.70 -25.24
C VAL A 241 17.18 -73.25 -24.01
N GLU A 242 16.54 -72.54 -23.08
CA GLU A 242 17.17 -72.17 -21.79
C GLU A 242 17.56 -73.37 -20.92
N ILE A 243 16.91 -74.53 -21.10
CA ILE A 243 17.23 -75.78 -20.38
C ILE A 243 18.37 -76.54 -21.09
N SER A 244 18.39 -76.58 -22.43
CA SER A 244 19.49 -77.23 -23.19
C SER A 244 20.81 -76.47 -23.11
N ASP A 245 20.76 -75.14 -23.02
CA ASP A 245 21.95 -74.30 -22.81
C ASP A 245 22.53 -74.47 -21.40
N LYS A 246 21.70 -74.84 -20.42
CA LYS A 246 22.11 -75.14 -19.04
C LYS A 246 22.62 -76.57 -18.83
N SER A 247 22.28 -77.52 -19.70
CA SER A 247 22.80 -78.90 -19.65
C SER A 247 24.08 -79.13 -20.45
N SER A 248 24.55 -78.11 -21.17
CA SER A 248 25.77 -78.13 -22.01
C SER A 248 26.95 -77.36 -21.39
N GLN A 249 26.82 -76.95 -20.11
CA GLN A 249 27.86 -76.44 -19.22
C GLN A 249 28.07 -77.43 -18.07
#